data_AF-E4LIS9-F1
#
_entry.id   AF-E4LIS9-F1
#
_cell.length_a   1.000
_cell.length_b   1.000
_cell.length_c   1.000
_cell.angle_alpha   90.00
_cell.angle_beta   90.00
_cell.angle_gamma   90.00
#
_symmetry.space_group_name_H-M   'P 1'
#
loop_
_entity.id
_entity.type
_entity.pdbx_description
1 polymer ?
#
loop_
_entity_poly.entity_id
_entity_poly.type
_entity_poly.pdbx_seq_one_letter_code
_entity_poly.pdbx_strand_id
1 'polypeptide(L)'
;MTKAMKCIALGITALGLSVMAGCGGDRQAAGEKSYKIGVVQLVEHNALDAANRGFVDGLKERGYEEGKNLTIDRQNAQADQSNLQNIAQRFVSDKVDLICAIATPAAQSVANATRDIPIVGTAITDYVSAKLAQSNAVPGGNVTGTSDLNPIKQQIDLLMKIYPNAKTIGTIYSSSEINSEIQIKTMTEYAQSKGLTVRAATVSTVNDIQQAAQSLVGDVDVFYEPTDNVISSSIPTLVSVTDAAGKGVICAEPFMVTGGCLATYGIDYYKLGVQTGEMAADILEGKSKPANMPIETARDLTLVISKSGIEKLGLTIPEDVLKDATLVD
;
A
#
# COMPACT_ATOMS: atom_id res chain seq x y z
N MET A 1 13.01 14.26 -104.08
CA MET A 1 13.54 15.62 -104.28
C MET A 1 12.99 16.49 -103.16
N THR A 2 13.67 16.48 -102.01
CA THR A 2 14.64 17.50 -101.51
C THR A 2 13.99 18.66 -100.75
N LYS A 3 14.34 18.71 -99.45
CA LYS A 3 14.48 19.84 -98.49
C LYS A 3 13.62 19.65 -97.22
N ALA A 4 14.20 19.29 -96.07
CA ALA A 4 15.04 20.09 -95.17
C ALA A 4 14.25 21.31 -94.62
N MET A 5 13.69 21.24 -93.41
CA MET A 5 14.31 21.35 -92.06
C MET A 5 14.45 22.80 -91.56
N LYS A 6 13.77 23.05 -90.42
CA LYS A 6 13.97 24.08 -89.37
C LYS A 6 13.69 25.55 -89.70
N CYS A 7 12.78 26.15 -88.92
CA CYS A 7 13.09 27.35 -88.12
C CYS A 7 12.16 27.44 -86.90
N ILE A 8 12.80 27.62 -85.74
CA ILE A 8 12.25 27.81 -84.40
C ILE A 8 11.92 29.30 -84.23
N ALA A 9 10.79 29.63 -83.63
CA ALA A 9 10.54 30.95 -83.06
C ALA A 9 9.86 30.82 -81.69
N LEU A 10 10.48 31.46 -80.70
CA LEU A 10 10.11 31.50 -79.29
C LEU A 10 8.79 32.24 -79.04
N GLY A 11 8.00 31.73 -78.09
CA GLY A 11 6.95 32.46 -77.40
C GLY A 11 6.95 32.09 -75.92
N ILE A 12 7.51 32.97 -75.08
CA ILE A 12 7.53 32.91 -73.62
C ILE A 12 6.25 33.56 -73.09
N THR A 13 5.59 32.93 -72.10
CA THR A 13 4.63 33.40 -71.05
C THR A 13 3.40 32.47 -70.98
N ALA A 14 2.85 32.06 -69.84
CA ALA A 14 3.19 32.18 -68.43
C ALA A 14 2.48 31.04 -67.68
N LEU A 15 3.09 30.62 -66.57
CA LEU A 15 2.64 29.61 -65.62
C LEU A 15 1.26 29.96 -64.99
N GLY A 16 0.41 28.95 -64.80
CA GLY A 16 -0.81 29.06 -64.01
C GLY A 16 -1.46 27.70 -63.75
N LEU A 17 -0.83 26.87 -62.90
CA LEU A 17 -1.44 25.67 -62.32
C LEU A 17 -2.42 26.08 -61.22
N SER A 18 -3.71 25.86 -61.42
CA SER A 18 -4.73 25.86 -60.36
C SER A 18 -4.90 24.43 -59.84
N VAL A 19 -4.15 24.10 -58.78
CA VAL A 19 -4.34 22.90 -57.97
C VAL A 19 -5.55 23.12 -57.06
N MET A 20 -6.54 22.23 -57.16
CA MET A 20 -7.67 22.18 -56.23
C MET A 20 -7.15 21.87 -54.81
N ALA A 21 -7.27 22.84 -53.92
CA ALA A 21 -7.06 22.67 -52.49
C ALA A 21 -8.22 21.87 -51.89
N GLY A 22 -8.06 20.54 -51.84
CA GLY A 22 -8.82 19.71 -50.92
C GLY A 22 -8.28 19.93 -49.51
N CYS A 23 -9.04 20.63 -48.66
CA CYS A 23 -8.77 20.71 -47.23
C CYS A 23 -9.07 19.36 -46.55
N GLY A 24 -8.25 18.35 -46.84
CA GLY A 24 -8.06 17.18 -45.99
C GLY A 24 -6.99 17.52 -44.98
N GLY A 25 -7.34 18.28 -43.94
CA GLY A 25 -6.48 18.39 -42.78
C GLY A 25 -6.40 17.01 -42.14
N ASP A 26 -5.25 16.36 -42.25
CA ASP A 26 -4.86 15.27 -41.37
C ASP A 26 -4.97 15.81 -39.94
N ARG A 27 -6.12 15.57 -39.31
CA ARG A 27 -6.18 15.42 -37.87
C ARG A 27 -5.39 14.16 -37.59
N GLN A 28 -4.07 14.30 -37.48
CA GLN A 28 -3.28 13.41 -36.66
C GLN A 28 -4.00 13.41 -35.31
N ALA A 29 -4.74 12.32 -35.04
CA ALA A 29 -5.32 12.11 -33.74
C ALA A 29 -4.15 12.28 -32.77
N ALA A 30 -4.23 13.30 -31.91
CA ALA A 30 -3.31 13.40 -30.79
C ALA A 30 -3.47 12.07 -30.06
N GLY A 31 -2.50 11.16 -30.21
CA GLY A 31 -2.56 9.86 -29.56
C GLY A 31 -2.82 10.11 -28.09
N GLU A 32 -3.83 9.45 -27.52
CA GLU A 32 -4.12 9.58 -26.10
C GLU A 32 -2.80 9.38 -25.34
N LYS A 33 -2.45 10.36 -24.50
CA LYS A 33 -1.21 10.32 -23.73
C LYS A 33 -1.25 9.06 -22.86
N SER A 34 -0.43 8.07 -23.20
CA SER A 34 -0.30 6.86 -22.42
C SER A 34 0.72 7.06 -21.31
N TYR A 35 0.33 6.78 -20.08
CA TYR A 35 1.21 6.84 -18.91
C TYR A 35 1.83 5.47 -18.61
N LYS A 36 3.03 5.46 -18.02
CA LYS A 36 3.67 4.26 -17.48
C LYS A 36 3.81 4.41 -15.96
N ILE A 37 3.17 3.52 -15.21
CA ILE A 37 3.28 3.46 -13.75
C ILE A 37 4.10 2.24 -13.35
N GLY A 38 5.07 2.43 -12.46
CA GLY A 38 5.72 1.32 -11.76
C GLY A 38 4.99 1.03 -10.44
N VAL A 39 4.57 -0.19 -10.19
CA VAL A 39 4.03 -0.61 -8.88
C VAL A 39 5.04 -1.55 -8.24
N VAL A 40 5.58 -1.16 -7.08
CA VAL A 40 6.41 -2.05 -6.25
C VAL A 40 5.68 -2.41 -4.96
N GLN A 41 5.56 -3.70 -4.73
CA GLN A 41 5.00 -4.27 -3.52
C GLN A 41 6.08 -5.07 -2.78
N LEU A 42 6.17 -4.91 -1.46
CA LEU A 42 7.15 -5.62 -0.64
C LEU A 42 7.01 -7.15 -0.76
N VAL A 43 5.81 -7.67 -0.49
CA VAL A 43 5.51 -9.10 -0.40
C VAL A 43 4.01 -9.32 -0.65
N GLU A 44 3.59 -10.55 -0.93
CA GLU A 44 2.16 -10.89 -1.04
C GLU A 44 1.57 -11.19 0.34
N HIS A 45 0.53 -10.44 0.69
CA HIS A 45 -0.46 -10.81 1.70
C HIS A 45 -1.74 -10.00 1.47
N ASN A 46 -2.85 -10.48 2.03
CA ASN A 46 -4.20 -10.01 1.69
C ASN A 46 -4.36 -8.47 1.75
N ALA A 47 -3.76 -7.81 2.75
CA ALA A 47 -3.82 -6.36 2.90
C ALA A 47 -3.12 -5.60 1.76
N LEU A 48 -1.87 -5.95 1.42
CA LEU A 48 -1.16 -5.27 0.32
C LEU A 48 -1.80 -5.58 -1.03
N ASP A 49 -2.25 -6.82 -1.23
CA ASP A 49 -2.92 -7.22 -2.47
C ASP A 49 -4.25 -6.48 -2.63
N ALA A 50 -4.98 -6.26 -1.54
CA ALA A 50 -6.20 -5.45 -1.56
C ALA A 50 -5.90 -3.99 -1.89
N ALA A 51 -4.87 -3.39 -1.28
CA ALA A 51 -4.44 -2.03 -1.60
C ALA A 51 -3.97 -1.88 -3.06
N ASN A 52 -3.27 -2.87 -3.60
CA ASN A 52 -2.84 -2.89 -5.00
C ASN A 52 -4.04 -2.93 -5.95
N ARG A 53 -5.00 -3.84 -5.71
CA ARG A 53 -6.24 -3.89 -6.51
C ARG A 53 -7.00 -2.56 -6.42
N GLY A 54 -7.18 -2.04 -5.21
CA GLY A 54 -7.84 -0.76 -4.98
C GLY A 54 -7.15 0.38 -5.73
N PHE A 55 -5.82 0.44 -5.71
CA PHE A 55 -5.06 1.46 -6.44
C PHE A 55 -5.35 1.45 -7.95
N VAL A 56 -5.38 0.26 -8.55
CA VAL A 56 -5.69 0.11 -9.98
C VAL A 56 -7.14 0.53 -10.26
N ASP A 57 -8.09 0.15 -9.40
CA ASP A 57 -9.49 0.51 -9.57
C ASP A 57 -9.75 2.00 -9.35
N GLY A 58 -9.09 2.65 -8.39
CA GLY A 58 -9.16 4.11 -8.18
C GLY A 58 -8.61 4.90 -9.37
N LEU A 59 -7.52 4.43 -10.00
CA LEU A 59 -7.04 5.00 -11.27
C LEU A 59 -8.09 4.83 -12.38
N LYS A 60 -8.70 3.65 -12.48
CA LYS A 60 -9.71 3.34 -13.50
C LYS A 60 -10.97 4.19 -13.36
N GLU A 61 -11.44 4.44 -12.13
CA GLU A 61 -12.56 5.35 -11.85
C GLU A 61 -12.29 6.78 -12.33
N ARG A 62 -11.02 7.16 -12.38
CA ARG A 62 -10.53 8.45 -12.90
C ARG A 62 -10.22 8.42 -14.41
N GLY A 63 -10.53 7.33 -15.09
CA GLY A 63 -10.37 7.17 -16.54
C GLY A 63 -8.98 6.69 -16.99
N TYR A 64 -8.12 6.26 -16.06
CA TYR A 64 -6.82 5.65 -16.36
C TYR A 64 -6.96 4.13 -16.39
N GLU A 65 -7.02 3.55 -17.59
CA GLU A 65 -7.28 2.12 -17.79
C GLU A 65 -6.10 1.44 -18.49
N GLU A 66 -5.63 0.36 -17.87
CA GLU A 66 -4.52 -0.43 -18.38
C GLU A 66 -4.81 -1.00 -19.78
N GLY A 67 -3.85 -0.89 -20.68
CA GLY A 67 -3.98 -1.30 -22.08
C GLY A 67 -4.74 -0.33 -22.98
N LYS A 68 -5.27 0.77 -22.43
CA LYS A 68 -5.86 1.89 -23.19
C LYS A 68 -4.94 3.11 -23.17
N ASN A 69 -4.83 3.75 -22.01
CA ASN A 69 -4.06 4.98 -21.79
C ASN A 69 -3.08 4.85 -20.60
N LEU A 70 -2.90 3.63 -20.10
CA LEU A 70 -2.02 3.32 -18.99
C LEU A 70 -1.31 1.97 -19.23
N THR A 71 -0.05 1.88 -18.84
CA THR A 71 0.69 0.62 -18.68
C THR A 71 1.18 0.53 -17.25
N ILE A 72 0.98 -0.61 -16.59
CA ILE A 72 1.43 -0.82 -15.21
C ILE A 72 2.50 -1.92 -15.19
N ASP A 73 3.72 -1.54 -14.79
CA ASP A 73 4.79 -2.48 -14.51
C ASP A 73 4.72 -2.92 -13.04
N ARG A 74 4.11 -4.08 -12.78
CA ARG A 74 3.92 -4.63 -11.43
C ARG A 74 5.12 -5.49 -11.03
N GLN A 75 5.72 -5.16 -9.91
CA GLN A 75 6.87 -5.86 -9.35
C GLN A 75 6.62 -6.20 -7.88
N ASN A 76 6.94 -7.43 -7.49
CA ASN A 76 6.89 -7.89 -6.12
C ASN A 76 8.31 -8.23 -5.65
N ALA A 77 8.72 -7.71 -4.51
CA ALA A 77 10.08 -7.91 -4.01
C ALA A 77 10.27 -9.23 -3.24
N GLN A 78 9.20 -9.97 -2.95
CA GLN A 78 9.22 -11.25 -2.23
C GLN A 78 9.87 -11.11 -0.85
N ALA A 79 9.53 -10.03 -0.12
CA ALA A 79 10.11 -9.62 1.16
C ALA A 79 11.64 -9.41 1.14
N ASP A 80 12.25 -9.28 -0.04
CA ASP A 80 13.69 -9.16 -0.18
C ASP A 80 14.14 -7.71 -0.47
N GLN A 81 15.07 -7.23 0.34
CA GLN A 81 15.56 -5.85 0.27
C GLN A 81 16.43 -5.59 -0.97
N SER A 82 17.15 -6.59 -1.47
CA SER A 82 17.92 -6.48 -2.71
C SER A 82 17.00 -6.39 -3.94
N ASN A 83 15.91 -7.16 -3.94
CA ASN A 83 14.89 -7.07 -4.98
C ASN A 83 14.24 -5.67 -5.00
N LEU A 84 13.90 -5.11 -3.83
CA LEU A 84 13.40 -3.73 -3.75
C LEU A 84 14.34 -2.70 -4.40
N GLN A 85 15.64 -2.82 -4.15
CA GLN A 85 16.64 -1.93 -4.75
C GLN A 85 16.70 -2.10 -6.28
N ASN A 86 16.71 -3.35 -6.76
CA ASN A 86 16.73 -3.64 -8.20
C ASN A 86 15.47 -3.12 -8.91
N ILE A 87 14.29 -3.32 -8.31
CA ILE A 87 13.02 -2.83 -8.83
C ILE A 87 13.00 -1.30 -8.89
N ALA A 88 13.45 -0.62 -7.82
CA ALA A 88 13.52 0.82 -7.78
C ALA A 88 14.44 1.39 -8.87
N GLN A 89 15.62 0.80 -9.06
CA GLN A 89 16.56 1.23 -10.11
C GLN A 89 16.01 0.97 -11.53
N ARG A 90 15.27 -0.12 -11.71
CA ARG A 90 14.56 -0.40 -12.97
C ARG A 90 13.56 0.70 -13.27
N PHE A 91 12.69 1.07 -12.31
CA PHE A 91 11.69 2.13 -12.54
C PHE A 91 12.31 3.48 -12.88
N VAL A 92 13.44 3.83 -12.26
CA VAL A 92 14.21 5.05 -12.61
C VAL A 92 14.78 4.97 -14.02
N SER A 93 15.41 3.85 -14.37
CA SER A 93 16.00 3.62 -15.70
C SER A 93 14.95 3.64 -16.81
N ASP A 94 13.79 3.07 -16.52
CA ASP A 94 12.62 3.00 -17.40
C ASP A 94 11.87 4.32 -17.52
N LYS A 95 12.22 5.33 -16.70
CA LYS A 95 11.60 6.66 -16.66
C LYS A 95 10.08 6.58 -16.59
N VAL A 96 9.56 5.77 -15.65
CA VAL A 96 8.12 5.72 -15.39
C VAL A 96 7.60 7.11 -14.97
N ASP A 97 6.35 7.40 -15.30
CA ASP A 97 5.72 8.70 -15.03
C ASP A 97 5.37 8.86 -13.54
N LEU A 98 5.11 7.75 -12.85
CA LEU A 98 4.77 7.69 -11.43
C LEU A 98 5.11 6.30 -10.86
N ILE A 99 5.48 6.26 -9.59
CA ILE A 99 5.70 5.02 -8.85
C ILE A 99 4.64 4.90 -7.75
N CYS A 100 3.92 3.77 -7.72
CA CYS A 100 3.17 3.34 -6.55
C CYS A 100 4.06 2.43 -5.70
N ALA A 101 4.22 2.77 -4.42
CA ALA A 101 4.97 1.97 -3.46
C ALA A 101 4.06 1.45 -2.36
N ILE A 102 3.97 0.13 -2.24
CA ILE A 102 3.09 -0.57 -1.30
C ILE A 102 3.94 -1.17 -0.19
N ALA A 103 3.69 -0.73 1.05
CA ALA A 103 4.47 -0.94 2.27
C ALA A 103 5.70 -0.01 2.46
N THR A 104 6.04 0.23 3.73
CA THR A 104 7.12 1.15 4.14
C THR A 104 8.48 0.85 3.50
N PRO A 105 8.99 -0.40 3.50
CA PRO A 105 10.30 -0.69 2.89
C PRO A 105 10.32 -0.44 1.37
N ALA A 106 9.20 -0.68 0.68
CA ALA A 106 9.09 -0.40 -0.74
C ALA A 106 9.18 1.10 -1.02
N ALA A 107 8.46 1.91 -0.25
CA ALA A 107 8.49 3.37 -0.37
C ALA A 107 9.86 3.96 -0.04
N GLN A 108 10.53 3.46 0.99
CA GLN A 108 11.90 3.86 1.32
C GLN A 108 12.88 3.55 0.19
N SER A 109 12.76 2.36 -0.41
CA SER A 109 13.63 1.93 -1.49
C SER A 109 13.50 2.81 -2.74
N VAL A 110 12.27 3.14 -3.14
CA VAL A 110 12.05 4.03 -4.30
C VAL A 110 12.40 5.49 -4.00
N ALA A 111 12.12 5.99 -2.80
CA ALA A 111 12.49 7.35 -2.39
C ALA A 111 14.01 7.53 -2.29
N ASN A 112 14.76 6.47 -2.01
CA ASN A 112 16.22 6.48 -2.07
C ASN A 112 16.76 6.45 -3.50
N ALA A 113 16.05 5.80 -4.44
CA ALA A 113 16.47 5.69 -5.83
C ALA A 113 16.19 6.96 -6.66
N THR A 114 15.15 7.73 -6.31
CA THR A 114 14.80 8.95 -7.07
C THR A 114 14.19 10.04 -6.22
N ARG A 115 14.54 11.29 -6.58
CA ARG A 115 13.94 12.53 -6.05
C ARG A 115 13.09 13.27 -7.07
N ASP A 116 13.01 12.74 -8.31
CA ASP A 116 12.36 13.40 -9.44
C ASP A 116 11.02 12.76 -9.81
N ILE A 117 10.96 11.43 -9.84
CA ILE A 117 9.73 10.71 -10.20
C ILE A 117 8.73 10.82 -9.05
N PRO A 118 7.46 11.21 -9.29
CA PRO A 118 6.42 11.21 -8.28
C PRO A 118 6.21 9.81 -7.69
N ILE A 119 6.18 9.73 -6.36
CA ILE A 119 5.91 8.51 -5.59
C ILE A 119 4.62 8.71 -4.81
N VAL A 120 3.66 7.80 -5.02
CA VAL A 120 2.45 7.70 -4.21
C VAL A 120 2.51 6.40 -3.42
N GLY A 121 2.56 6.52 -2.10
CA GLY A 121 2.63 5.38 -1.18
C GLY A 121 1.27 4.93 -0.69
N THR A 122 1.15 3.66 -0.32
CA THR A 122 0.00 3.13 0.42
C THR A 122 0.43 1.99 1.34
N ALA A 123 -0.39 1.68 2.35
CA ALA A 123 -0.04 0.76 3.44
C ALA A 123 1.28 1.17 4.14
N ILE A 124 1.45 2.47 4.38
CA ILE A 124 2.62 3.03 5.07
C ILE A 124 2.17 3.62 6.39
N THR A 125 2.67 3.09 7.49
CA THR A 125 2.17 3.47 8.81
C THR A 125 2.55 4.90 9.18
N ASP A 126 3.82 5.27 9.10
CA ASP A 126 4.28 6.61 9.50
C ASP A 126 5.30 7.16 8.50
N TYR A 127 4.84 8.07 7.65
CA TYR A 127 5.67 8.67 6.60
C TYR A 127 6.84 9.51 7.16
N VAL A 128 6.65 10.19 8.29
CA VAL A 128 7.66 11.09 8.85
C VAL A 128 8.79 10.29 9.47
N SER A 129 8.44 9.32 10.29
CA SER A 129 9.38 8.43 10.96
C SER A 129 10.09 7.51 9.97
N ALA A 130 9.42 7.10 8.88
CA ALA A 130 10.05 6.42 7.75
C ALA A 130 10.96 7.31 6.89
N LYS A 131 11.04 8.63 7.20
CA LYS A 131 11.81 9.65 6.48
C LYS A 131 11.37 9.85 5.02
N LEU A 132 10.08 9.64 4.77
CA LEU A 132 9.44 9.79 3.46
C LEU A 132 8.83 11.19 3.28
N ALA A 133 8.44 11.85 4.36
CA ALA A 133 7.80 13.16 4.35
C ALA A 133 8.34 14.06 5.47
N GLN A 134 8.34 15.38 5.26
CA GLN A 134 8.63 16.36 6.31
C GLN A 134 7.51 16.43 7.35
N SER A 135 6.26 16.37 6.89
CA SER A 135 5.06 16.30 7.71
C SER A 135 3.92 15.68 6.90
N ASN A 136 2.86 15.23 7.58
CA ASN A 136 1.67 14.74 6.87
C ASN A 136 0.92 15.86 6.14
N ALA A 137 0.94 17.10 6.64
CA ALA A 137 0.25 18.22 5.99
C ALA A 137 0.99 18.73 4.75
N VAL A 138 2.32 18.72 4.79
CA VAL A 138 3.19 19.17 3.70
C VAL A 138 4.35 18.19 3.61
N PRO A 139 4.31 17.19 2.69
CA PRO A 139 5.38 16.21 2.58
C PRO A 139 6.72 16.82 2.14
N GLY A 140 6.69 17.85 1.29
CA GLY A 140 7.87 18.65 0.92
C GLY A 140 8.86 18.00 -0.05
N GLY A 141 8.56 16.81 -0.59
CA GLY A 141 9.41 16.08 -1.53
C GLY A 141 8.65 15.48 -2.71
N ASN A 142 9.18 14.42 -3.31
CA ASN A 142 8.50 13.68 -4.39
C ASN A 142 7.61 12.53 -3.88
N VAL A 143 7.42 12.40 -2.56
CA VAL A 143 6.62 11.33 -1.94
C VAL A 143 5.34 11.90 -1.31
N THR A 144 4.21 11.24 -1.54
CA THR A 144 2.91 11.48 -0.87
C THR A 144 2.14 10.15 -0.76
N GLY A 145 0.86 10.17 -0.40
CA GLY A 145 -0.03 9.01 -0.47
C GLY A 145 -0.88 8.83 0.79
N THR A 146 -1.18 7.58 1.12
CA THR A 146 -2.10 7.23 2.20
C THR A 146 -1.41 6.44 3.31
N SER A 147 -1.70 6.81 4.56
CA SER A 147 -1.25 6.12 5.76
C SER A 147 -2.28 5.11 6.28
N ASP A 148 -1.78 3.97 6.74
CA ASP A 148 -2.57 2.92 7.40
C ASP A 148 -2.45 2.91 8.93
N LEU A 149 -2.01 4.02 9.53
CA LEU A 149 -1.84 4.10 10.98
C LEU A 149 -3.13 3.77 11.72
N ASN A 150 -3.15 2.58 12.33
CA ASN A 150 -4.29 2.05 13.05
C ASN A 150 -4.46 2.70 14.44
N PRO A 151 -5.68 2.68 15.02
CA PRO A 151 -5.93 3.24 16.33
C PRO A 151 -5.48 2.29 17.45
N ILE A 152 -4.17 2.18 17.64
CA ILE A 152 -3.51 1.24 18.58
C ILE A 152 -4.16 1.27 19.98
N LYS A 153 -4.46 2.46 20.51
CA LYS A 153 -5.09 2.59 21.84
C LYS A 153 -6.46 1.91 21.92
N GLN A 154 -7.28 2.07 20.88
CA GLN A 154 -8.61 1.45 20.80
C GLN A 154 -8.50 -0.06 20.64
N GLN A 155 -7.48 -0.56 19.93
CA GLN A 155 -7.20 -2.00 19.80
C GLN A 155 -6.75 -2.61 21.14
N ILE A 156 -5.95 -1.90 21.94
CA ILE A 156 -5.58 -2.35 23.29
C ILE A 156 -6.76 -2.26 24.27
N ASP A 157 -7.59 -1.22 24.18
CA ASP A 157 -8.82 -1.16 24.98
C ASP A 157 -9.77 -2.32 24.60
N LEU A 158 -9.86 -2.70 23.32
CA LEU A 158 -10.59 -3.87 22.85
C LEU A 158 -10.00 -5.18 23.40
N LEU A 159 -8.67 -5.32 23.38
CA LEU A 159 -7.98 -6.46 23.98
C LEU A 159 -8.35 -6.60 25.46
N MET A 160 -8.31 -5.51 26.23
CA MET A 160 -8.68 -5.52 27.65
C MET A 160 -10.16 -5.86 27.88
N LYS A 161 -11.05 -5.47 26.95
CA LYS A 161 -12.48 -5.83 27.04
C LYS A 161 -12.72 -7.32 26.81
N ILE A 162 -12.00 -7.92 25.86
CA ILE A 162 -12.10 -9.36 25.54
C ILE A 162 -11.36 -10.21 26.58
N TYR A 163 -10.21 -9.71 27.07
CA TYR A 163 -9.36 -10.33 28.09
C TYR A 163 -9.27 -9.46 29.35
N PRO A 164 -10.35 -9.32 30.15
CA PRO A 164 -10.39 -8.42 31.31
C PRO A 164 -9.36 -8.78 32.41
N ASN A 165 -8.92 -10.03 32.43
CA ASN A 165 -7.97 -10.53 33.42
C ASN A 165 -6.51 -10.55 32.93
N ALA A 166 -6.24 -10.21 31.67
CA ALA A 166 -4.88 -10.19 31.14
C ALA A 166 -3.99 -9.22 31.94
N LYS A 167 -2.75 -9.63 32.14
CA LYS A 167 -1.67 -8.87 32.78
C LYS A 167 -0.46 -8.73 31.88
N THR A 168 -0.22 -9.70 31.00
CA THR A 168 0.93 -9.70 30.09
C THR A 168 0.48 -9.91 28.65
N ILE A 169 0.85 -8.96 27.78
CA ILE A 169 0.68 -9.02 26.32
C ILE A 169 1.97 -9.57 25.70
N GLY A 170 1.83 -10.58 24.83
CA GLY A 170 2.87 -11.02 23.91
C GLY A 170 2.76 -10.29 22.57
N THR A 171 3.88 -10.03 21.92
CA THR A 171 3.89 -9.47 20.56
C THR A 171 5.15 -9.92 19.81
N ILE A 172 5.03 -10.14 18.51
CA ILE A 172 6.13 -10.55 17.65
C ILE A 172 6.20 -9.58 16.49
N TYR A 173 7.38 -9.07 16.18
CA TYR A 173 7.50 -8.12 15.07
C TYR A 173 8.84 -8.26 14.36
N SER A 174 8.87 -7.79 13.12
CA SER A 174 10.08 -7.71 12.33
C SER A 174 10.99 -6.61 12.84
N SER A 175 12.21 -6.98 13.23
CA SER A 175 13.23 -5.99 13.63
C SER A 175 13.81 -5.19 12.45
N SER A 176 13.41 -5.50 11.22
CA SER A 176 13.82 -4.76 10.02
C SER A 176 12.77 -3.72 9.58
N GLU A 177 11.65 -3.61 10.30
CA GLU A 177 10.52 -2.75 9.92
C GLU A 177 10.29 -1.62 10.92
N ILE A 178 10.65 -0.40 10.52
CA ILE A 178 10.46 0.79 11.36
C ILE A 178 8.97 1.06 11.66
N ASN A 179 8.06 0.69 10.76
CA ASN A 179 6.61 0.75 11.00
C ASN A 179 6.19 -0.10 12.20
N SER A 180 6.77 -1.28 12.36
CA SER A 180 6.48 -2.17 13.46
C SER A 180 7.05 -1.62 14.77
N GLU A 181 8.29 -1.15 14.77
CA GLU A 181 8.94 -0.56 15.96
C GLU A 181 8.14 0.60 16.55
N ILE A 182 7.63 1.50 15.71
CA ILE A 182 6.83 2.66 16.14
C ILE A 182 5.50 2.22 16.77
N GLN A 183 4.83 1.25 16.15
CA GLN A 183 3.57 0.71 16.66
C GLN A 183 3.78 -0.02 17.98
N ILE A 184 4.81 -0.86 18.09
CA ILE A 184 5.14 -1.58 19.33
C ILE A 184 5.51 -0.62 20.45
N LYS A 185 6.29 0.43 20.17
CA LYS A 185 6.59 1.47 21.15
C LYS A 185 5.31 2.13 21.67
N THR A 186 4.44 2.58 20.76
CA THR A 186 3.16 3.23 21.11
C THR A 186 2.22 2.30 21.88
N MET A 187 2.13 1.05 21.43
CA MET A 187 1.34 0.01 22.07
C MET A 187 1.85 -0.28 23.49
N THR A 188 3.17 -0.43 23.64
CA THR A 188 3.82 -0.72 24.92
C THR A 188 3.61 0.40 25.91
N GLU A 189 3.82 1.65 25.51
CA GLU A 189 3.58 2.82 26.36
C GLU A 189 2.12 2.89 26.84
N TYR A 190 1.17 2.64 25.93
CA TYR A 190 -0.24 2.65 26.29
C TYR A 190 -0.62 1.47 27.20
N ALA A 191 -0.21 0.25 26.88
CA ALA A 191 -0.46 -0.95 27.68
C ALA A 191 0.11 -0.80 29.10
N GLN A 192 1.34 -0.30 29.24
CA GLN A 192 1.95 -0.02 30.55
C GLN A 192 1.19 1.05 31.33
N SER A 193 0.68 2.09 30.67
CA SER A 193 -0.19 3.09 31.31
C SER A 193 -1.49 2.50 31.86
N LYS A 194 -1.91 1.33 31.37
CA LYS A 194 -3.07 0.55 31.85
C LYS A 194 -2.70 -0.55 32.85
N GLY A 195 -1.43 -0.64 33.25
CA GLY A 195 -0.94 -1.65 34.19
C GLY A 195 -0.68 -3.03 33.58
N LEU A 196 -0.55 -3.12 32.25
CA LEU A 196 -0.15 -4.34 31.55
C LEU A 196 1.37 -4.38 31.36
N THR A 197 1.93 -5.58 31.33
CA THR A 197 3.30 -5.85 30.92
C THR A 197 3.32 -6.25 29.45
N VAL A 198 4.35 -5.86 28.70
CA VAL A 198 4.55 -6.29 27.31
C VAL A 198 5.82 -7.14 27.22
N ARG A 199 5.71 -8.30 26.58
CA ARG A 199 6.81 -9.18 26.22
C ARG A 199 6.89 -9.24 24.69
N ALA A 200 8.03 -8.83 24.15
CA ALA A 200 8.22 -8.80 22.71
C ALA A 200 9.31 -9.78 22.29
N ALA A 201 9.09 -10.44 21.16
CA ALA A 201 10.12 -11.18 20.43
C ALA A 201 10.26 -10.55 19.04
N THR A 202 11.45 -10.66 18.46
CA THR A 202 11.71 -10.16 17.10
C THR A 202 11.93 -11.31 16.14
N VAL A 203 11.49 -11.12 14.91
CA VAL A 203 11.73 -12.04 13.77
C VAL A 203 12.44 -11.30 12.64
N SER A 204 13.05 -12.05 11.73
CA SER A 204 13.57 -11.49 10.48
C SER A 204 12.83 -12.05 9.27
N THR A 205 12.28 -13.25 9.38
CA THR A 205 11.53 -13.93 8.31
C THR A 205 10.34 -14.68 8.88
N VAL A 206 9.43 -15.12 7.99
CA VAL A 206 8.27 -15.94 8.36
C VAL A 206 8.64 -17.26 9.03
N ASN A 207 9.85 -17.78 8.80
CA ASN A 207 10.33 -19.04 9.37
C ASN A 207 10.63 -18.90 10.88
N ASP A 208 10.91 -17.69 11.35
CA ASP A 208 11.26 -17.43 12.75
C ASP A 208 10.01 -17.34 13.65
N ILE A 209 8.83 -17.13 13.06
CA ILE A 209 7.57 -16.84 13.77
C ILE A 209 7.22 -17.95 14.76
N GLN A 210 7.30 -19.22 14.35
CA GLN A 210 6.93 -20.33 15.20
C GLN A 210 7.80 -20.37 16.47
N GLN A 211 9.12 -20.22 16.32
CA GLN A 211 10.05 -20.25 17.45
C GLN A 211 9.85 -19.03 18.36
N ALA A 212 9.67 -17.84 17.78
CA ALA A 212 9.40 -16.63 18.53
C ALA A 212 8.10 -16.76 19.35
N ALA A 213 7.04 -17.29 18.75
CA ALA A 213 5.76 -17.53 19.43
C ALA A 213 5.92 -18.53 20.59
N GLN A 214 6.60 -19.65 20.34
CA GLN A 214 6.88 -20.67 21.37
C GLN A 214 7.68 -20.10 22.55
N SER A 215 8.57 -19.13 22.31
CA SER A 215 9.34 -18.48 23.37
C SER A 215 8.52 -17.58 24.29
N LEU A 216 7.37 -17.08 23.82
CA LEU A 216 6.52 -16.16 24.58
C LEU A 216 5.28 -16.83 25.16
N VAL A 217 4.72 -17.84 24.50
CA VAL A 217 3.35 -18.34 24.73
C VAL A 217 3.10 -18.84 26.16
N GLY A 218 4.14 -19.31 26.86
CA GLY A 218 4.06 -19.73 28.26
C GLY A 218 4.02 -18.59 29.28
N ASP A 219 4.49 -17.39 28.90
CA ASP A 219 4.71 -16.25 29.80
C ASP A 219 3.71 -15.11 29.59
N VAL A 220 2.77 -15.27 28.66
CA VAL A 220 1.80 -14.22 28.27
C VAL A 220 0.35 -14.71 28.36
N ASP A 221 -0.58 -13.77 28.53
CA ASP A 221 -2.00 -14.07 28.65
C ASP A 221 -2.71 -14.03 27.29
N VAL A 222 -2.27 -13.12 26.42
CA VAL A 222 -2.87 -12.82 25.12
C VAL A 222 -1.80 -12.18 24.22
N PHE A 223 -1.93 -12.33 22.92
CA PHE A 223 -1.08 -11.66 21.94
C PHE A 223 -1.74 -10.42 21.37
N TYR A 224 -0.93 -9.41 21.07
CA TYR A 224 -1.27 -8.30 20.20
C TYR A 224 -0.27 -8.26 19.05
N GLU A 225 -0.74 -8.22 17.81
CA GLU A 225 0.12 -8.06 16.64
C GLU A 225 -0.14 -6.74 15.88
N PRO A 226 0.90 -5.94 15.63
CA PRO A 226 0.80 -4.67 14.89
C PRO A 226 0.64 -4.91 13.39
N THR A 227 0.56 -3.84 12.59
CA THR A 227 0.76 -3.92 11.14
C THR A 227 2.24 -4.18 10.85
N ASP A 228 2.58 -5.44 10.57
CA ASP A 228 3.93 -5.94 10.29
C ASP A 228 3.88 -6.91 9.11
N ASN A 229 4.67 -6.68 8.07
CA ASN A 229 4.52 -7.43 6.82
C ASN A 229 4.98 -8.89 6.96
N VAL A 230 5.97 -9.17 7.83
CA VAL A 230 6.43 -10.55 8.09
C VAL A 230 5.33 -11.33 8.82
N ILE A 231 4.71 -10.74 9.84
CA ILE A 231 3.60 -11.36 10.57
C ILE A 231 2.37 -11.50 9.67
N SER A 232 1.95 -10.46 8.94
CA SER A 232 0.79 -10.52 8.03
C SER A 232 0.93 -11.62 6.97
N SER A 233 2.15 -11.87 6.49
CA SER A 233 2.43 -12.90 5.48
C SER A 233 2.27 -14.33 6.00
N SER A 234 2.27 -14.54 7.32
CA SER A 234 2.18 -15.89 7.92
C SER A 234 1.48 -15.89 9.27
N ILE A 235 0.44 -15.07 9.41
CA ILE A 235 -0.36 -15.00 10.65
C ILE A 235 -0.91 -16.37 11.08
N PRO A 236 -1.31 -17.31 10.18
CA PRO A 236 -1.78 -18.62 10.61
C PRO A 236 -0.69 -19.44 11.33
N THR A 237 0.59 -19.21 11.05
CA THR A 237 1.70 -19.86 11.74
C THR A 237 1.74 -19.43 13.20
N LEU A 238 1.61 -18.12 13.48
CA LEU A 238 1.50 -17.61 14.85
C LEU A 238 0.25 -18.17 15.53
N VAL A 239 -0.91 -18.04 14.90
CA VAL A 239 -2.19 -18.50 15.46
C VAL A 239 -2.16 -19.99 15.79
N SER A 240 -1.51 -20.81 14.97
CA SER A 240 -1.37 -22.25 15.26
C SER A 240 -0.68 -22.54 16.59
N VAL A 241 0.31 -21.73 16.98
CA VAL A 241 1.03 -21.86 18.24
C VAL A 241 0.19 -21.31 19.39
N THR A 242 -0.45 -20.16 19.21
CA THR A 242 -1.24 -19.52 20.28
C THR A 242 -2.50 -20.32 20.59
N ASP A 243 -3.20 -20.82 19.57
CA ASP A 243 -4.40 -21.65 19.73
C ASP A 243 -4.10 -22.96 20.45
N ALA A 244 -2.98 -23.62 20.13
CA ALA A 244 -2.55 -24.84 20.81
C ALA A 244 -2.30 -24.61 22.32
N ALA A 245 -2.00 -23.37 22.72
CA ALA A 245 -1.82 -22.96 24.11
C ALA A 245 -3.06 -22.28 24.72
N GLY A 246 -4.17 -22.21 24.00
CA GLY A 246 -5.40 -21.53 24.46
C GLY A 246 -5.24 -20.01 24.59
N LYS A 247 -4.37 -19.39 23.78
CA LYS A 247 -4.10 -17.95 23.76
C LYS A 247 -4.64 -17.35 22.46
N GLY A 248 -5.33 -16.22 22.59
CA GLY A 248 -5.85 -15.48 21.45
C GLY A 248 -4.90 -14.40 20.96
N VAL A 249 -5.18 -13.89 19.76
CA VAL A 249 -4.44 -12.81 19.12
C VAL A 249 -5.39 -11.67 18.80
N ILE A 250 -5.17 -10.48 19.33
CA ILE A 250 -5.78 -9.22 18.86
C ILE A 250 -4.83 -8.62 17.84
N CYS A 251 -5.34 -8.09 16.74
CA CYS A 251 -4.49 -7.68 15.63
C CYS A 251 -4.75 -6.26 15.17
N ALA A 252 -3.84 -5.71 14.38
CA ALA A 252 -3.99 -4.39 13.81
C ALA A 252 -4.92 -4.35 12.57
N GLU A 253 -5.07 -5.48 11.87
CA GLU A 253 -5.67 -5.51 10.52
C GLU A 253 -6.84 -6.49 10.42
N PRO A 254 -7.93 -6.14 9.68
CA PRO A 254 -9.07 -7.04 9.50
C PRO A 254 -8.72 -8.36 8.81
N PHE A 255 -7.78 -8.35 7.86
CA PHE A 255 -7.36 -9.58 7.17
C PHE A 255 -6.67 -10.57 8.10
N MET A 256 -6.02 -10.12 9.18
CA MET A 256 -5.47 -11.04 10.17
C MET A 256 -6.56 -11.76 10.97
N VAL A 257 -7.75 -11.16 11.13
CA VAL A 257 -8.91 -11.84 11.74
C VAL A 257 -9.33 -13.05 10.90
N THR A 258 -9.32 -12.92 9.57
CA THR A 258 -9.57 -14.07 8.67
C THR A 258 -8.47 -15.13 8.73
N GLY A 259 -7.28 -14.77 9.20
CA GLY A 259 -6.15 -15.68 9.47
C GLY A 259 -6.17 -16.31 10.86
N GLY A 260 -7.20 -16.07 11.66
CA GLY A 260 -7.42 -16.67 12.98
C GLY A 260 -7.17 -15.74 14.18
N CYS A 261 -6.86 -14.47 13.95
CA CYS A 261 -6.94 -13.48 15.03
C CYS A 261 -8.39 -13.26 15.47
N LEU A 262 -8.58 -12.77 16.69
CA LEU A 262 -9.90 -12.68 17.31
C LEU A 262 -10.64 -11.41 16.91
N ALA A 263 -9.97 -10.26 16.93
CA ALA A 263 -10.63 -8.99 16.70
C ALA A 263 -9.66 -7.86 16.37
N THR A 264 -10.20 -6.81 15.76
CA THR A 264 -9.49 -5.55 15.53
C THR A 264 -10.46 -4.37 15.38
N TYR A 265 -9.98 -3.17 15.71
CA TYR A 265 -10.43 -1.95 15.06
C TYR A 265 -9.46 -1.64 13.94
N GLY A 266 -9.86 -1.79 12.69
CA GLY A 266 -8.94 -1.66 11.56
C GLY A 266 -9.55 -0.95 10.36
N ILE A 267 -8.74 -0.83 9.31
CA ILE A 267 -9.10 -0.14 8.07
C ILE A 267 -9.38 -1.13 6.93
N ASP A 268 -10.07 -0.65 5.91
CA ASP A 268 -10.25 -1.38 4.64
C ASP A 268 -9.12 -1.01 3.67
N TYR A 269 -8.18 -1.94 3.47
CA TYR A 269 -7.03 -1.73 2.59
C TYR A 269 -7.41 -1.60 1.10
N TYR A 270 -8.53 -2.18 0.65
CA TYR A 270 -8.98 -1.97 -0.72
C TYR A 270 -9.42 -0.51 -0.89
N LYS A 271 -10.25 0.01 0.03
CA LYS A 271 -10.65 1.43 0.00
C LYS A 271 -9.46 2.37 0.15
N LEU A 272 -8.50 2.02 1.00
CA LEU A 272 -7.25 2.78 1.13
C LEU A 272 -6.52 2.85 -0.22
N GLY A 273 -6.41 1.72 -0.92
CA GLY A 273 -5.85 1.63 -2.26
C GLY A 273 -6.60 2.50 -3.27
N VAL A 274 -7.94 2.46 -3.29
CA VAL A 274 -8.76 3.30 -4.18
C VAL A 274 -8.44 4.77 -3.98
N GLN A 275 -8.41 5.22 -2.72
CA GLN A 275 -8.03 6.59 -2.37
C GLN A 275 -6.60 6.93 -2.85
N THR A 276 -5.64 6.02 -2.70
CA THR A 276 -4.29 6.18 -3.26
C THR A 276 -4.32 6.32 -4.80
N GLY A 277 -5.15 5.54 -5.49
CA GLY A 277 -5.33 5.61 -6.95
C GLY A 277 -5.90 6.94 -7.41
N GLU A 278 -6.88 7.49 -6.68
CA GLU A 278 -7.41 8.84 -6.91
C GLU A 278 -6.34 9.92 -6.75
N MET A 279 -5.50 9.83 -5.71
CA MET A 279 -4.36 10.74 -5.50
C MET A 279 -3.34 10.64 -6.64
N ALA A 280 -3.08 9.43 -7.15
CA ALA A 280 -2.20 9.22 -8.29
C ALA A 280 -2.76 9.87 -9.55
N ALA A 281 -4.06 9.74 -9.81
CA ALA A 281 -4.73 10.43 -10.92
C ALA A 281 -4.57 11.94 -10.83
N ASP A 282 -4.74 12.56 -9.64
CA ASP A 282 -4.54 14.00 -9.46
C ASP A 282 -3.10 14.45 -9.79
N ILE A 283 -2.10 13.60 -9.51
CA ILE A 283 -0.71 13.85 -9.89
C ILE A 283 -0.54 13.75 -11.42
N LEU A 284 -1.09 12.71 -12.07
CA LEU A 284 -0.98 12.50 -13.51
C LEU A 284 -1.69 13.59 -14.33
N GLU A 285 -2.78 14.12 -13.79
CA GLU A 285 -3.55 15.26 -14.34
C GLU A 285 -2.87 16.62 -14.08
N GLY A 286 -1.84 16.66 -13.23
CA GLY A 286 -1.11 17.87 -12.88
C GLY A 286 -1.87 18.81 -11.92
N LYS A 287 -2.94 18.33 -11.28
CA LYS A 287 -3.73 19.10 -10.29
C LYS A 287 -2.94 19.36 -9.02
N SER A 288 -2.11 18.39 -8.61
CA SER A 288 -1.33 18.44 -7.38
C SER A 288 0.05 17.85 -7.58
N LYS A 289 1.02 18.29 -6.77
CA LYS A 289 2.37 17.73 -6.72
C LYS A 289 2.57 17.02 -5.37
N PRO A 290 3.33 15.91 -5.31
CA PRO A 290 3.58 15.21 -4.05
C PRO A 290 4.04 16.12 -2.91
N ALA A 291 4.89 17.11 -3.21
CA ALA A 291 5.43 18.04 -2.22
C ALA A 291 4.36 18.80 -1.41
N ASN A 292 3.19 19.06 -2.01
CA ASN A 292 2.11 19.86 -1.42
C ASN A 292 0.83 19.03 -1.24
N MET A 293 0.83 17.75 -1.60
CA MET A 293 -0.31 16.86 -1.45
C MET A 293 -0.23 16.21 -0.07
N PRO A 294 -1.13 16.52 0.87
CA PRO A 294 -1.08 15.93 2.21
C PRO A 294 -1.11 14.40 2.18
N ILE A 295 -0.46 13.78 3.17
CA ILE A 295 -0.67 12.36 3.47
C ILE A 295 -2.06 12.21 4.06
N GLU A 296 -2.90 11.38 3.44
CA GLU A 296 -4.24 11.11 3.93
C GLU A 296 -4.25 9.83 4.78
N THR A 297 -5.16 9.72 5.74
CA THR A 297 -5.43 8.47 6.46
C THR A 297 -6.65 7.78 5.88
N ALA A 298 -6.87 6.52 6.25
CA ALA A 298 -8.13 5.84 5.98
C ALA A 298 -9.32 6.68 6.50
N ARG A 299 -10.39 6.74 5.69
CA ARG A 299 -11.61 7.50 6.01
C ARG A 299 -12.55 6.76 6.96
N ASP A 300 -12.51 5.42 6.90
CA ASP A 300 -13.39 4.54 7.65
C ASP A 300 -12.58 3.63 8.58
N LEU A 301 -13.05 3.47 9.81
CA LEU A 301 -12.60 2.44 10.74
C LEU A 301 -13.73 1.42 10.93
N THR A 302 -13.36 0.14 10.99
CA THR A 302 -14.29 -0.98 11.17
C THR A 302 -13.86 -1.83 12.34
N LEU A 303 -14.82 -2.21 13.18
CA LEU A 303 -14.63 -3.23 14.19
C LEU A 303 -14.92 -4.59 13.55
N VAL A 304 -13.94 -5.48 13.53
CA VAL A 304 -14.07 -6.83 12.95
C VAL A 304 -13.76 -7.85 14.03
N ILE A 305 -14.63 -8.86 14.19
CA ILE A 305 -14.51 -9.89 15.24
C ILE A 305 -14.78 -11.26 14.64
N SER A 306 -13.88 -12.21 14.91
CA SER A 306 -14.10 -13.63 14.66
C SER A 306 -14.96 -14.21 15.78
N LYS A 307 -16.21 -14.57 15.47
CA LYS A 307 -17.10 -15.16 16.47
C LYS A 307 -16.62 -16.56 16.84
N SER A 308 -16.27 -17.35 15.83
CA SER A 308 -15.75 -18.71 15.99
C SER A 308 -14.44 -18.75 16.78
N GLY A 309 -13.52 -17.80 16.56
CA GLY A 309 -12.30 -17.67 17.34
C GLY A 309 -12.57 -17.35 18.82
N ILE A 310 -13.49 -16.41 19.10
CA ILE A 310 -13.89 -16.05 20.46
C ILE A 310 -14.52 -17.25 21.18
N GLU A 311 -15.47 -17.94 20.54
CA GLU A 311 -16.17 -19.10 21.09
C GLU A 311 -15.22 -20.28 21.35
N LYS A 312 -14.27 -20.54 20.44
CA LYS A 312 -13.25 -21.61 20.57
C LYS A 312 -12.41 -21.45 21.83
N LEU A 313 -12.12 -20.21 22.24
CA LEU A 313 -11.34 -19.90 23.44
C LEU A 313 -12.20 -19.75 24.71
N GLY A 314 -13.51 -19.96 24.61
CA GLY A 314 -14.44 -19.81 25.74
C GLY A 314 -14.57 -18.36 26.21
N LEU A 315 -14.29 -17.39 25.33
CA LEU A 315 -14.38 -15.96 25.62
C LEU A 315 -15.77 -15.44 25.27
N THR A 316 -16.11 -14.27 25.81
CA THR A 316 -17.38 -13.60 25.53
C THR A 316 -17.12 -12.26 24.87
N ILE A 317 -17.86 -11.95 23.82
CA ILE A 317 -17.86 -10.60 23.22
C ILE A 317 -18.71 -9.69 24.12
N PRO A 318 -18.18 -8.59 24.66
CA PRO A 318 -18.98 -7.65 25.42
C PRO A 318 -20.09 -7.03 24.57
N GLU A 319 -21.28 -6.82 25.13
CA GLU A 319 -22.45 -6.31 24.39
C GLU A 319 -22.19 -4.93 23.76
N ASP A 320 -21.43 -4.07 24.44
CA ASP A 320 -21.07 -2.74 23.95
C ASP A 320 -20.10 -2.79 22.77
N VAL A 321 -19.33 -3.89 22.64
CA VAL A 321 -18.44 -4.15 21.50
C VAL A 321 -19.25 -4.73 20.33
N LEU A 322 -20.23 -5.60 20.60
CA LEU A 322 -20.99 -6.30 19.57
C LEU A 322 -21.82 -5.36 18.67
N LYS A 323 -22.30 -4.25 19.21
CA LYS A 323 -23.24 -3.34 18.53
C LYS A 323 -22.71 -2.75 17.23
N ASP A 324 -21.41 -2.47 17.18
CA ASP A 324 -20.76 -1.80 16.04
C ASP A 324 -19.82 -2.76 15.28
N ALA A 325 -19.85 -4.05 15.61
CA ALA A 325 -18.96 -5.06 15.05
C ALA A 325 -19.49 -5.69 13.76
N THR A 326 -18.60 -5.82 12.78
CA THR A 326 -18.76 -6.77 11.68
C THR A 326 -18.24 -8.12 12.15
N LEU A 327 -19.15 -9.09 12.30
CA LEU A 327 -18.77 -10.46 12.62
C LEU A 327 -18.31 -11.18 11.36
N VAL A 328 -17.18 -11.87 11.46
CA VAL A 328 -16.61 -12.68 10.37
C VAL A 328 -16.47 -14.12 10.83
N ASP A 329 -16.83 -15.06 9.96
CA ASP A 329 -16.64 -16.50 10.07
C ASP A 329 -16.70 -17.14 8.67
#